data_AF-A0A8E0IFW9-F1
#
_entry.id   AF-A0A8E0IFW9-F1
#
_cell.length_a   1.000
_cell.length_b   1.000
_cell.length_c   1.000
_cell.angle_alpha   90.00
_cell.angle_beta   90.00
_cell.angle_gamma   90.00
#
_symmetry.space_group_name_H-M   'P 1'
#
loop_
_entity.id
_entity.type
_entity.pdbx_description
1 polymer ?
#
loop_
_entity_poly.entity_id
_entity_poly.type
_entity_poly.pdbx_seq_one_letter_code
_entity_poly.pdbx_strand_id
1 'polypeptide(L)'
;FVGSGVVKFNPAMKAYVGAGTGDLINTMITASIAVLVLMWVKDKFGSTAVVAMPILVGCGVAYIGVLLLPFIAAFTAAIGDVINSFTTLQPIFMAILICCSFATIIISPISTVAIGLAIQLNGVSAGAAAMGVAATALALVVYSWTVNKSGVTLAIALGAMKLMMPNLFKYPIILVPCLFTAIISAIPVALLSISGTPQSSGFGIVGLVGPLASMEAGLAIPLVVLCWIVIPVAAALLSKLLFEKMLKLFDSNVVFKFQG
;
A
#
# COMPACT_ATOMS: atom_id res chain seq x y z
N PHE A 1 17.23 4.93 -4.88
CA PHE A 1 17.25 5.83 -3.70
C PHE A 1 17.27 7.30 -4.10
N VAL A 2 18.20 7.77 -4.94
CA VAL A 2 18.15 9.15 -5.46
C VAL A 2 16.95 9.38 -6.37
N GLY A 3 16.72 8.47 -7.33
CA GLY A 3 15.56 8.54 -8.23
C GLY A 3 14.20 8.44 -7.51
N SER A 4 14.10 7.95 -6.28
CA SER A 4 12.81 7.90 -5.56
C SER A 4 12.39 9.26 -4.99
N GLY A 5 13.26 10.28 -5.06
CA GLY A 5 12.98 11.61 -4.51
C GLY A 5 13.14 11.73 -3.00
N VAL A 6 13.61 10.67 -2.32
CA VAL A 6 13.86 10.67 -0.86
C VAL A 6 15.00 11.62 -0.50
N VAL A 7 16.04 11.67 -1.34
CA VAL A 7 17.20 12.52 -1.11
C VAL A 7 17.01 13.82 -1.87
N LYS A 8 16.86 14.92 -1.13
CA LYS A 8 16.75 16.27 -1.69
C LYS A 8 17.84 17.15 -1.13
N PHE A 9 18.35 18.06 -1.96
CA PHE A 9 19.26 19.09 -1.49
C PHE A 9 18.48 20.11 -0.66
N ASN A 10 18.85 20.30 0.61
CA ASN A 10 18.30 21.34 1.46
C ASN A 10 19.21 22.58 1.38
N PRO A 11 18.76 23.69 0.75
CA PRO A 11 19.57 24.89 0.59
C PRO A 11 19.97 25.54 1.93
N ALA A 12 19.12 25.41 2.96
CA ALA A 12 19.37 26.00 4.28
C ALA A 12 20.47 25.25 5.06
N MET A 13 20.56 23.92 4.90
CA MET A 13 21.60 23.11 5.54
C MET A 13 22.82 22.84 4.64
N LYS A 14 22.78 23.32 3.38
CA LYS A 14 23.79 23.03 2.33
C LYS A 14 24.14 21.54 2.23
N ALA A 15 23.17 20.67 2.52
CA ALA A 15 23.37 19.23 2.63
C ALA A 15 22.21 18.48 1.98
N TYR A 16 22.50 17.25 1.53
CA TYR A 16 21.47 16.32 1.09
C TYR A 16 20.79 15.70 2.30
N VAL A 17 19.47 15.80 2.34
CA VAL A 17 18.64 15.26 3.42
C VAL A 17 17.75 14.18 2.84
N GLY A 18 17.73 13.02 3.49
CA GLY A 18 16.77 11.96 3.22
C GLY A 18 15.49 12.21 4.02
N ALA A 19 14.35 12.42 3.34
CA ALA A 19 13.06 12.58 4.00
C ALA A 19 11.95 11.83 3.25
N GLY A 20 11.11 11.11 4.01
CA GLY A 20 9.98 10.34 3.48
C GLY A 20 10.37 8.96 2.92
N THR A 21 9.38 8.26 2.38
CA THR A 21 9.51 6.89 1.86
C THR A 21 9.82 6.84 0.35
N GLY A 22 9.70 7.97 -0.34
CA GLY A 22 9.94 8.09 -1.78
C GLY A 22 8.77 7.61 -2.62
N ASP A 23 8.81 7.97 -3.90
CA ASP A 23 7.81 7.52 -4.88
C ASP A 23 8.13 6.09 -5.35
N LEU A 24 7.29 5.13 -4.96
CA LEU A 24 7.46 3.72 -5.32
C LEU A 24 7.34 3.48 -6.81
N ILE A 25 6.43 4.17 -7.51
CA ILE A 25 6.24 4.01 -8.96
C ILE A 25 7.53 4.45 -9.65
N ASN A 26 8.05 5.63 -9.31
CA ASN A 26 9.28 6.12 -9.94
C ASN A 26 10.47 5.22 -9.63
N THR A 27 10.53 4.65 -8.42
CA THR A 27 11.55 3.68 -8.03
C THR A 27 11.47 2.42 -8.89
N MET A 28 10.27 1.87 -9.11
CA MET A 28 10.06 0.68 -9.95
C MET A 28 10.44 0.95 -11.41
N ILE A 29 10.01 2.07 -11.99
CA ILE A 29 10.37 2.46 -13.36
C ILE A 29 11.90 2.61 -13.49
N THR A 30 12.52 3.34 -12.55
CA THR A 30 13.98 3.52 -12.54
C THR A 30 14.71 2.19 -12.42
N ALA A 31 14.24 1.28 -11.57
CA ALA A 31 14.82 -0.05 -11.41
C ALA A 31 14.65 -0.92 -12.67
N SER A 32 13.47 -0.89 -13.31
CA SER A 32 13.22 -1.60 -14.56
C SER A 32 14.14 -1.10 -15.68
N ILE A 33 14.31 0.21 -15.83
CA ILE A 33 15.26 0.79 -16.79
C ILE A 33 16.69 0.35 -16.46
N ALA A 34 17.07 0.33 -15.18
CA ALA A 34 18.40 -0.10 -14.76
C ALA A 34 18.68 -1.55 -15.14
N VAL A 35 17.71 -2.45 -14.94
CA VAL A 35 17.83 -3.86 -15.35
C VAL A 35 17.94 -3.99 -16.87
N LEU A 36 17.13 -3.26 -17.64
CA LEU A 36 17.20 -3.29 -19.10
C LEU A 36 18.57 -2.81 -19.63
N VAL A 37 19.08 -1.72 -19.08
CA VAL A 37 20.40 -1.18 -19.44
C VAL A 37 21.51 -2.16 -19.03
N LEU A 38 21.43 -2.77 -17.84
CA LEU A 38 22.37 -3.82 -17.40
C LEU A 38 22.37 -5.00 -18.36
N MET A 39 21.20 -5.52 -18.74
CA MET A 39 21.09 -6.64 -19.67
C MET A 39 21.67 -6.32 -21.05
N TRP A 40 21.57 -5.07 -21.49
CA TRP A 40 22.11 -4.63 -22.78
C TRP A 40 23.63 -4.46 -22.79
N VAL A 41 24.23 -4.21 -21.62
CA VAL A 41 25.63 -3.74 -21.53
C VAL A 41 26.54 -4.73 -20.78
N LYS A 42 25.99 -5.73 -20.08
CA LYS A 42 26.75 -6.69 -19.24
C LYS A 42 27.97 -7.32 -19.92
N ASP A 43 27.88 -7.63 -21.21
CA ASP A 43 28.94 -8.33 -21.95
C ASP A 43 29.89 -7.37 -22.68
N LYS A 44 29.64 -6.05 -22.63
CA LYS A 44 30.38 -5.06 -23.42
C LYS A 44 31.62 -4.47 -22.72
N PHE A 45 31.68 -4.51 -21.39
CA PHE A 45 32.71 -3.79 -20.63
C PHE A 45 33.87 -4.64 -20.12
N GLY A 46 33.84 -5.97 -20.22
CA GLY A 46 34.95 -6.84 -19.82
C GLY A 46 35.51 -6.49 -18.43
N SER A 47 36.83 -6.29 -18.32
CA SER A 47 37.50 -5.90 -17.07
C SER A 47 37.16 -4.48 -16.58
N THR A 48 36.71 -3.58 -17.45
CA THR A 48 36.30 -2.21 -17.08
C THR A 48 34.90 -2.15 -16.45
N ALA A 49 34.16 -3.27 -16.44
CA ALA A 49 32.80 -3.33 -15.92
C ALA A 49 32.70 -2.82 -14.47
N VAL A 50 33.73 -3.05 -13.65
CA VAL A 50 33.78 -2.58 -12.25
C VAL A 50 33.64 -1.06 -12.14
N VAL A 51 34.15 -0.30 -13.11
CA VAL A 51 34.11 1.18 -13.11
C VAL A 51 32.99 1.70 -14.02
N ALA A 52 32.81 1.09 -15.19
CA ALA A 52 31.86 1.55 -16.19
C ALA A 52 30.39 1.31 -15.77
N MET A 53 30.09 0.20 -15.09
CA MET A 53 28.71 -0.14 -14.72
C MET A 53 28.11 0.82 -13.68
N PRO A 54 28.79 1.17 -12.58
CA PRO A 54 28.25 2.16 -11.64
C PRO A 54 28.02 3.53 -12.27
N ILE A 55 28.86 3.95 -13.23
CA ILE A 55 28.70 5.24 -13.92
C ILE A 55 27.48 5.20 -14.86
N LEU A 56 27.43 4.21 -15.75
CA LEU A 56 26.40 4.15 -16.78
C LEU A 56 25.03 3.77 -16.20
N VAL A 57 24.99 2.71 -15.38
CA VAL A 57 23.75 2.21 -14.78
C VAL A 57 23.40 3.00 -13.54
N GLY A 58 24.36 3.21 -12.63
CA GLY A 58 24.11 3.93 -11.38
C GLY A 58 23.79 5.39 -11.65
N CYS A 59 24.75 6.17 -12.17
CA CYS A 59 24.56 7.61 -12.39
C CYS A 59 23.61 7.89 -13.57
N GLY A 60 23.80 7.21 -14.70
CA GLY A 60 23.00 7.44 -15.91
C GLY A 60 21.51 7.16 -15.70
N VAL A 61 21.16 5.98 -15.17
CA VAL A 61 19.74 5.64 -14.93
C VAL A 61 19.16 6.43 -13.75
N ALA A 62 19.96 6.75 -12.73
CA ALA A 62 19.50 7.63 -11.66
C ALA A 62 19.12 9.02 -12.19
N TYR A 63 19.86 9.57 -13.16
CA TYR A 63 19.52 10.84 -13.79
C TYR A 63 18.17 10.77 -14.50
N ILE A 64 17.91 9.71 -15.27
CA ILE A 64 16.60 9.47 -15.88
C ILE A 64 15.49 9.38 -14.83
N GLY A 65 15.74 8.67 -13.72
CA GLY A 65 14.80 8.59 -12.61
C GLY A 65 14.47 9.96 -12.00
N VAL A 66 15.45 10.84 -11.85
CA VAL A 66 15.24 12.22 -11.35
C VAL A 66 14.41 13.04 -12.35
N LEU A 67 14.60 12.85 -13.65
CA LEU A 67 13.79 13.54 -14.67
C LEU A 67 12.33 13.07 -14.71
N LEU A 68 12.08 11.79 -14.42
CA LEU A 68 10.73 11.21 -14.35
C LEU A 68 9.99 11.59 -13.06
N LEU A 69 10.73 11.81 -11.97
CA LEU A 69 10.19 12.09 -10.64
C LEU A 69 9.10 13.17 -10.60
N PRO A 70 9.22 14.37 -11.20
CA PRO A 70 8.18 15.39 -11.11
C PRO A 70 6.85 14.93 -11.73
N PHE A 71 6.89 14.17 -12.82
CA PHE A 71 5.68 13.67 -13.48
C PHE A 71 4.97 12.61 -12.64
N ILE A 72 5.74 11.66 -12.09
CA ILE A 72 5.19 10.61 -11.23
C ILE A 72 4.69 11.19 -9.91
N ALA A 73 5.42 12.14 -9.32
CA ALA A 73 5.01 12.82 -8.10
C ALA A 73 3.72 13.62 -8.29
N ALA A 74 3.54 14.29 -9.43
CA ALA A 74 2.28 14.97 -9.74
C ALA A 74 1.11 13.99 -9.85
N PHE A 75 1.33 12.83 -10.47
CA PHE A 75 0.32 11.77 -10.55
C PHE A 75 -0.05 11.22 -9.17
N THR A 76 0.93 10.91 -8.31
CA THR A 76 0.66 10.41 -6.96
C THR A 76 0.03 11.47 -6.07
N ALA A 77 0.39 12.75 -6.24
CA ALA A 77 -0.28 13.88 -5.58
C ALA A 77 -1.75 13.99 -6.00
N ALA A 78 -2.07 13.88 -7.29
CA ALA A 78 -3.45 13.95 -7.77
C ALA A 78 -4.34 12.85 -7.17
N ILE A 79 -3.81 11.63 -7.00
CA ILE A 79 -4.52 10.56 -6.28
C ILE A 79 -4.76 10.95 -4.82
N GLY A 80 -3.74 11.54 -4.18
CA GLY A 80 -3.88 12.09 -2.83
C GLY A 80 -4.98 13.15 -2.74
N ASP A 81 -5.03 14.10 -3.67
CA ASP A 81 -6.01 15.19 -3.68
C ASP A 81 -7.45 14.66 -3.81
N VAL A 82 -7.65 13.64 -4.65
CA VAL A 82 -8.95 12.96 -4.77
C VAL A 82 -9.35 12.35 -3.43
N ILE A 83 -8.45 11.65 -2.74
CA ILE A 83 -8.74 11.05 -1.44
C ILE A 83 -8.99 12.14 -0.39
N ASN A 84 -8.21 13.21 -0.42
CA ASN A 84 -8.37 14.33 0.50
C ASN A 84 -9.74 15.00 0.34
N SER A 85 -10.28 15.06 -0.87
CA SER A 85 -11.63 15.58 -1.12
C SER A 85 -12.72 14.80 -0.35
N PHE A 86 -12.52 13.49 -0.11
CA PHE A 86 -13.48 12.67 0.64
C PHE A 86 -13.57 13.05 2.12
N THR A 87 -12.57 13.73 2.67
CA THR A 87 -12.57 14.19 4.07
C THR A 87 -13.66 15.23 4.35
N THR A 88 -14.18 15.87 3.31
CA THR A 88 -15.27 16.86 3.40
C THR A 88 -16.67 16.23 3.46
N LEU A 89 -16.76 14.92 3.23
CA LEU A 89 -18.02 14.18 3.22
C LEU A 89 -18.47 13.81 4.64
N GLN A 90 -19.73 13.38 4.76
CA GLN A 90 -20.25 12.87 6.03
C GLN A 90 -19.43 11.66 6.54
N PRO A 91 -19.30 11.45 7.86
CA PRO A 91 -18.33 10.50 8.42
C PRO A 91 -18.39 9.08 7.86
N ILE A 92 -19.60 8.56 7.62
CA ILE A 92 -19.78 7.20 7.06
C ILE A 92 -19.31 7.13 5.60
N PHE A 93 -19.71 8.09 4.75
CA PHE A 93 -19.30 8.13 3.34
C PHE A 93 -17.80 8.40 3.20
N MET A 94 -17.26 9.33 4.00
CA MET A 94 -15.83 9.59 4.11
C MET A 94 -15.07 8.30 4.44
N ALA A 95 -15.47 7.61 5.51
CA ALA A 95 -14.77 6.41 5.97
C ALA A 95 -14.80 5.32 4.90
N ILE A 96 -15.95 5.06 4.27
CA ILE A 96 -16.09 4.03 3.23
C ILE A 96 -15.17 4.32 2.04
N LEU A 97 -15.21 5.55 1.52
CA LEU A 97 -14.43 5.92 0.33
C LEU A 97 -12.93 5.87 0.61
N ILE A 98 -12.46 6.45 1.72
CA ILE A 98 -11.04 6.44 2.08
C ILE A 98 -10.56 5.00 2.34
N CYS A 99 -11.36 4.19 3.05
CA CYS A 99 -11.05 2.78 3.31
C CYS A 99 -10.92 1.98 2.00
N CYS A 100 -11.84 2.17 1.05
CA CYS A 100 -11.80 1.55 -0.28
C CYS A 100 -10.59 2.02 -1.13
N SER A 101 -10.26 3.31 -1.08
CA SER A 101 -9.09 3.85 -1.76
C SER A 101 -7.81 3.21 -1.23
N PHE A 102 -7.62 3.18 0.10
CA PHE A 102 -6.44 2.58 0.72
C PHE A 102 -6.39 1.06 0.54
N ALA A 103 -7.54 0.39 0.49
CA ALA A 103 -7.65 -1.03 0.15
C ALA A 103 -7.18 -1.33 -1.28
N THR A 104 -7.47 -0.43 -2.23
CA THR A 104 -6.98 -0.55 -3.61
C THR A 104 -5.49 -0.24 -3.70
N ILE A 105 -5.05 0.84 -3.02
CA ILE A 105 -3.67 1.34 -3.09
C ILE A 105 -2.68 0.34 -2.49
N ILE A 106 -3.02 -0.35 -1.41
CA ILE A 106 -2.06 -1.22 -0.70
C ILE A 106 -1.56 -2.41 -1.54
N ILE A 107 -2.40 -2.93 -2.44
CA ILE A 107 -2.02 -3.99 -3.39
C ILE A 107 -1.60 -3.45 -4.76
N SER A 108 -1.56 -2.13 -4.91
CA SER A 108 -1.10 -1.44 -6.11
C SER A 108 0.40 -1.05 -6.00
N PRO A 109 1.02 -0.58 -7.10
CA PRO A 109 2.38 -0.04 -7.07
C PRO A 109 2.54 1.26 -6.25
N ILE A 110 1.46 1.83 -5.72
CA ILE A 110 1.46 3.09 -4.96
C ILE A 110 1.77 2.83 -3.47
N SER A 111 2.36 3.82 -2.78
CA SER A 111 2.63 3.75 -1.34
C SER A 111 1.48 4.37 -0.53
N THR A 112 0.77 3.55 0.25
CA THR A 112 -0.27 4.03 1.18
C THR A 112 0.29 5.00 2.21
N VAL A 113 1.45 4.69 2.78
CA VAL A 113 2.13 5.55 3.77
C VAL A 113 2.54 6.88 3.15
N ALA A 114 3.05 6.88 1.91
CA ALA A 114 3.42 8.12 1.25
C ALA A 114 2.20 9.01 0.99
N ILE A 115 1.09 8.44 0.52
CA ILE A 115 -0.15 9.20 0.28
C ILE A 115 -0.69 9.78 1.58
N GLY A 116 -0.79 8.97 2.64
CA GLY A 116 -1.30 9.42 3.94
C GLY A 116 -0.47 10.55 4.57
N LEU A 117 0.85 10.50 4.42
CA LEU A 117 1.74 11.59 4.82
C LEU A 117 1.65 12.82 3.91
N ALA A 118 1.50 12.62 2.60
CA ALA A 118 1.47 13.73 1.63
C ALA A 118 0.23 14.63 1.85
N ILE A 119 -0.94 14.03 2.08
CA ILE A 119 -2.19 14.77 2.28
C ILE A 119 -2.52 15.00 3.76
N GLN A 120 -1.61 14.61 4.67
CA GLN A 120 -1.75 14.82 6.12
C GLN A 120 -3.07 14.29 6.68
N LEU A 121 -3.45 13.06 6.30
CA LEU A 121 -4.64 12.42 6.88
C LEU A 121 -4.51 12.36 8.40
N ASN A 122 -5.53 12.81 9.13
CA ASN A 122 -5.49 12.88 10.58
C ASN A 122 -6.86 12.59 11.20
N GLY A 123 -6.88 12.13 12.45
CA GLY A 123 -8.11 11.75 13.14
C GLY A 123 -8.80 10.60 12.43
N VAL A 124 -10.13 10.72 12.23
CA VAL A 124 -10.96 9.65 11.66
C VAL A 124 -10.59 9.30 10.21
N SER A 125 -10.10 10.27 9.42
CA SER A 125 -9.68 10.00 8.03
C SER A 125 -8.39 9.16 7.97
N ALA A 126 -7.45 9.37 8.90
CA ALA A 126 -6.29 8.51 9.08
C ALA A 126 -6.68 7.12 9.58
N GLY A 127 -7.62 7.05 10.51
CA GLY A 127 -8.18 5.78 11.00
C GLY A 127 -8.85 4.98 9.87
N ALA A 128 -9.62 5.64 8.99
CA ALA A 128 -10.26 5.02 7.84
C ALA A 128 -9.24 4.48 6.82
N ALA A 129 -8.20 5.25 6.53
CA ALA A 129 -7.10 4.83 5.66
C ALA A 129 -6.38 3.58 6.20
N ALA A 130 -6.02 3.60 7.49
CA ALA A 130 -5.36 2.47 8.13
C ALA A 130 -6.29 1.25 8.21
N MET A 131 -7.58 1.45 8.45
CA MET A 131 -8.56 0.38 8.42
C MET A 131 -8.70 -0.26 7.04
N GLY A 132 -8.61 0.51 5.95
CA GLY A 132 -8.61 -0.03 4.58
C GLY A 132 -7.43 -0.95 4.30
N VAL A 133 -6.25 -0.55 4.79
CA VAL A 133 -5.04 -1.38 4.75
C VAL A 133 -5.22 -2.65 5.59
N ALA A 134 -5.74 -2.53 6.81
CA ALA A 134 -5.99 -3.65 7.70
C ALA A 134 -7.01 -4.67 7.15
N ALA A 135 -8.14 -4.16 6.65
CA ALA A 135 -9.19 -4.97 6.05
C ALA A 135 -8.70 -5.74 4.84
N THR A 136 -7.88 -5.11 4.00
CA THR A 136 -7.28 -5.76 2.83
C THR A 136 -6.24 -6.80 3.24
N ALA A 137 -5.38 -6.51 4.24
CA ALA A 137 -4.44 -7.48 4.77
C ALA A 137 -5.15 -8.76 5.23
N LEU A 138 -6.20 -8.59 6.05
CA LEU A 138 -6.95 -9.71 6.62
C LEU A 138 -7.77 -10.45 5.57
N ALA A 139 -8.35 -9.75 4.58
CA ALA A 139 -8.96 -10.38 3.43
C ALA A 139 -7.95 -11.27 2.69
N LEU A 140 -6.80 -10.73 2.29
CA LEU A 140 -5.76 -11.48 1.60
C LEU A 140 -5.27 -12.68 2.42
N VAL A 141 -5.13 -12.56 3.74
CA VAL A 141 -4.77 -13.67 4.63
C VAL A 141 -5.83 -14.78 4.57
N VAL A 142 -7.11 -14.45 4.69
CA VAL A 142 -8.22 -15.42 4.66
C VAL A 142 -8.31 -16.18 3.34
N TYR A 143 -8.09 -15.49 2.21
CA TYR A 143 -8.05 -16.15 0.89
C TYR A 143 -6.75 -16.92 0.67
N SER A 144 -5.61 -16.39 1.13
CA SER A 144 -4.30 -17.02 0.99
C SER A 144 -4.16 -18.29 1.82
N TRP A 145 -4.82 -18.38 2.99
CA TRP A 145 -4.68 -19.50 3.93
C TRP A 145 -4.96 -20.86 3.30
N THR A 146 -5.94 -20.95 2.41
CA THR A 146 -6.34 -22.22 1.76
C THR A 146 -5.65 -22.46 0.42
N VAL A 147 -4.97 -21.45 -0.14
CA VAL A 147 -4.48 -21.47 -1.52
C VAL A 147 -2.95 -21.47 -1.60
N ASN A 148 -2.28 -20.79 -0.67
CA ASN A 148 -0.84 -20.58 -0.70
C ASN A 148 -0.13 -21.30 0.44
N LYS A 149 1.20 -21.43 0.29
CA LYS A 149 2.06 -21.91 1.37
C LYS A 149 1.96 -20.98 2.58
N SER A 150 2.05 -21.55 3.78
CA SER A 150 1.96 -20.82 5.04
C SER A 150 2.92 -19.62 5.13
N GLY A 151 4.11 -19.72 4.55
CA GLY A 151 5.08 -18.61 4.50
C GLY A 151 4.57 -17.37 3.75
N VAL A 152 3.82 -17.55 2.65
CA VAL A 152 3.23 -16.42 1.90
C VAL A 152 2.13 -15.77 2.74
N THR A 153 1.25 -16.58 3.33
CA THR A 153 0.17 -16.09 4.18
C THR A 153 0.70 -15.34 5.40
N LEU A 154 1.78 -15.83 6.02
CA LEU A 154 2.45 -15.16 7.12
C LEU A 154 3.10 -13.84 6.68
N ALA A 155 3.77 -13.83 5.52
CA ALA A 155 4.35 -12.60 4.98
C ALA A 155 3.28 -11.52 4.75
N ILE A 156 2.12 -11.88 4.19
CA ILE A 156 0.99 -10.96 4.01
C ILE A 156 0.49 -10.44 5.36
N ALA A 157 0.31 -11.33 6.35
CA ALA A 157 -0.11 -10.94 7.70
C ALA A 157 0.87 -9.95 8.36
N LEU A 158 2.17 -10.08 8.06
CA LEU A 158 3.23 -9.19 8.52
C LEU A 158 3.45 -7.96 7.61
N GLY A 159 2.57 -7.72 6.64
CA GLY A 159 2.55 -6.50 5.83
C GLY A 159 3.03 -6.62 4.39
N ALA A 160 3.38 -7.82 3.92
CA ALA A 160 3.80 -8.06 2.54
C ALA A 160 2.62 -8.18 1.55
N MET A 161 1.57 -7.36 1.70
CA MET A 161 0.39 -7.36 0.82
C MET A 161 0.75 -7.08 -0.65
N LYS A 162 1.83 -6.32 -0.89
CA LYS A 162 2.37 -6.08 -2.23
C LYS A 162 2.82 -7.36 -2.96
N LEU A 163 2.99 -8.49 -2.27
CA LEU A 163 3.19 -9.80 -2.92
C LEU A 163 2.01 -10.20 -3.82
N MET A 164 0.80 -9.67 -3.55
CA MET A 164 -0.40 -9.91 -4.36
C MET A 164 -0.57 -8.88 -5.49
N MET A 165 0.38 -7.96 -5.68
CA MET A 165 0.35 -7.00 -6.78
C MET A 165 0.31 -7.67 -8.18
N PRO A 166 1.09 -8.73 -8.47
CA PRO A 166 0.96 -9.44 -9.74
C PRO A 166 -0.45 -10.02 -9.96
N ASN A 167 -1.07 -10.52 -8.88
CA ASN A 167 -2.43 -11.05 -8.91
C ASN A 167 -3.45 -9.95 -9.23
N LEU A 168 -3.29 -8.74 -8.69
CA LEU A 168 -4.14 -7.59 -9.03
C LEU A 168 -4.12 -7.29 -10.53
N PHE A 169 -2.94 -7.25 -11.15
CA PHE A 169 -2.81 -6.93 -12.57
C PHE A 169 -3.31 -8.06 -13.48
N LYS A 170 -3.12 -9.33 -13.07
CA LYS A 170 -3.58 -10.50 -13.83
C LYS A 170 -5.08 -10.75 -13.66
N TYR A 171 -5.59 -10.52 -12.45
CA TYR A 171 -6.96 -10.78 -12.04
C TYR A 171 -7.50 -9.62 -11.19
N PRO A 172 -7.94 -8.51 -11.83
CA PRO A 172 -8.46 -7.33 -11.12
C PRO A 172 -9.63 -7.63 -10.17
N ILE A 173 -10.32 -8.76 -10.39
CA ILE A 173 -11.42 -9.22 -9.52
C ILE A 173 -11.00 -9.48 -8.07
N ILE A 174 -9.69 -9.61 -7.78
CA ILE A 174 -9.16 -9.67 -6.41
C ILE A 174 -9.59 -8.46 -5.55
N LEU A 175 -9.88 -7.32 -6.18
CA LEU A 175 -10.37 -6.12 -5.49
C LEU A 175 -11.77 -6.29 -4.92
N VAL A 176 -12.64 -7.07 -5.54
CA VAL A 176 -14.05 -7.20 -5.12
C VAL A 176 -14.15 -7.64 -3.64
N PRO A 177 -13.53 -8.76 -3.22
CA PRO A 177 -13.57 -9.15 -1.81
C PRO A 177 -12.80 -8.20 -0.88
N CYS A 178 -11.71 -7.58 -1.36
CA CYS A 178 -10.96 -6.59 -0.57
C CYS A 178 -11.80 -5.34 -0.29
N LEU A 179 -12.47 -4.81 -1.31
CA LEU A 179 -13.38 -3.67 -1.22
C LEU A 179 -14.60 -3.99 -0.36
N PHE A 180 -15.21 -5.18 -0.52
CA PHE A 180 -16.30 -5.61 0.34
C PHE A 180 -15.89 -5.62 1.83
N THR A 181 -14.71 -6.18 2.13
CA THR A 181 -14.17 -6.21 3.49
C THR A 181 -13.88 -4.79 4.00
N ALA A 182 -13.35 -3.92 3.15
CA ALA A 182 -13.08 -2.52 3.46
C ALA A 182 -14.37 -1.72 3.77
N ILE A 183 -15.43 -1.90 2.98
CA ILE A 183 -16.72 -1.23 3.17
C ILE A 183 -17.30 -1.58 4.54
N ILE A 184 -17.34 -2.87 4.89
CA ILE A 184 -17.87 -3.32 6.19
C ILE A 184 -16.99 -2.79 7.34
N SER A 185 -15.67 -2.84 7.17
CA SER A 185 -14.71 -2.40 8.19
C SER A 185 -14.69 -0.87 8.37
N ALA A 186 -15.18 -0.10 7.39
CA ALA A 186 -15.28 1.36 7.48
C ALA A 186 -16.42 1.85 8.39
N ILE A 187 -17.47 1.03 8.57
CA ILE A 187 -18.62 1.39 9.41
C ILE A 187 -18.22 1.66 10.86
N PRO A 188 -17.51 0.76 11.58
CA PRO A 188 -17.09 1.03 12.95
C PRO A 188 -16.13 2.21 13.06
N VAL A 189 -15.35 2.52 12.02
CA VAL A 189 -14.46 3.70 12.01
C VAL A 189 -15.27 4.98 12.18
N ALA A 190 -16.34 5.14 11.41
CA ALA A 190 -17.20 6.31 11.47
C ALA A 190 -18.03 6.37 12.77
N LEU A 191 -18.50 5.22 13.28
CA LEU A 191 -19.38 5.17 14.45
C LEU A 191 -18.64 5.30 15.79
N LEU A 192 -17.42 4.77 15.87
CA LEU A 192 -16.62 4.76 17.09
C LEU A 192 -15.48 5.80 17.04
N SER A 193 -15.48 6.67 16.03
CA SER A 193 -14.46 7.70 15.82
C SER A 193 -13.03 7.15 15.85
N ILE A 194 -12.82 5.98 15.25
CA ILE A 194 -11.51 5.33 15.20
C ILE A 194 -10.55 6.27 14.49
N SER A 195 -9.54 6.74 15.23
CA SER A 195 -8.65 7.80 14.80
C SER A 195 -7.22 7.32 14.69
N GLY A 196 -6.42 8.07 13.93
CA GLY A 196 -4.99 7.86 13.79
C GLY A 196 -4.28 9.15 13.38
N THR A 197 -2.99 9.03 13.12
CA THR A 197 -2.09 10.10 12.66
C THR A 197 -1.69 9.89 11.19
N PRO A 198 -1.14 10.92 10.51
CA PRO A 198 -0.59 10.77 9.16
C PRO A 198 0.39 9.59 9.05
N GLN A 199 1.20 9.37 10.07
CA GLN A 199 2.19 8.30 10.17
C GLN A 199 1.54 6.90 10.24
N SER A 200 0.40 6.77 10.92
CA SER A 200 -0.30 5.49 11.10
C SER A 200 -1.20 5.10 9.92
N SER A 201 -1.65 6.08 9.13
CA SER A 201 -2.67 5.95 8.08
C SER A 201 -2.37 4.88 7.01
N GLY A 202 -1.10 4.58 6.75
CA GLY A 202 -0.69 3.65 5.70
C GLY A 202 -0.31 2.23 6.15
N PHE A 203 -0.30 1.94 7.46
CA PHE A 203 0.23 0.67 8.00
C PHE A 203 -0.84 -0.36 8.36
N GLY A 204 -2.07 0.07 8.65
CA GLY A 204 -3.13 -0.84 9.11
C GLY A 204 -2.72 -1.65 10.34
N ILE A 205 -2.86 -2.97 10.29
CA ILE A 205 -2.47 -3.88 11.40
C ILE A 205 -0.97 -4.22 11.42
N VAL A 206 -0.21 -3.80 10.39
CA VAL A 206 1.22 -4.14 10.29
C VAL A 206 1.99 -3.48 11.42
N GLY A 207 2.74 -4.28 12.17
CA GLY A 207 3.47 -3.81 13.36
C GLY A 207 2.56 -3.24 14.46
N LEU A 208 1.24 -3.54 14.40
CA LEU A 208 0.21 -2.98 15.28
C LEU A 208 0.10 -1.45 15.26
N VAL A 209 0.65 -0.78 14.23
CA VAL A 209 0.73 0.69 14.18
C VAL A 209 -0.67 1.33 14.21
N GLY A 210 -1.62 0.84 13.43
CA GLY A 210 -3.00 1.34 13.43
C GLY A 210 -3.73 1.09 14.76
N PRO A 211 -3.80 -0.16 15.25
CA PRO A 211 -4.40 -0.47 16.55
C PRO A 211 -3.83 0.36 17.71
N LEU A 212 -2.49 0.50 17.77
CA LEU A 212 -1.83 1.29 18.82
C LEU A 212 -2.15 2.78 18.69
N ALA A 213 -2.14 3.35 17.48
CA ALA A 213 -2.53 4.74 17.27
C ALA A 213 -3.98 5.01 17.69
N SER A 214 -4.90 4.07 17.45
CA SER A 214 -6.28 4.19 17.92
C SER A 214 -6.42 4.03 19.43
N MET A 215 -5.59 3.19 20.06
CA MET A 215 -5.52 3.10 21.53
C MET A 215 -5.02 4.40 22.15
N GLU A 216 -3.98 5.00 21.58
CA GLU A 216 -3.46 6.31 22.00
C GLU A 216 -4.49 7.42 21.82
N ALA A 217 -5.34 7.31 20.78
CA ALA A 217 -6.48 8.21 20.57
C ALA A 217 -7.67 7.97 21.51
N GLY A 218 -7.60 6.98 22.42
CA GLY A 218 -8.60 6.73 23.47
C GLY A 218 -9.57 5.57 23.20
N LEU A 219 -9.37 4.76 22.16
CA LEU A 219 -10.20 3.58 21.90
C LEU A 219 -9.88 2.45 22.90
N ALA A 220 -10.89 1.96 23.61
CA ALA A 220 -10.72 0.89 24.59
C ALA A 220 -10.20 -0.41 23.94
N ILE A 221 -9.33 -1.14 24.65
CA ILE A 221 -8.69 -2.37 24.16
C ILE A 221 -9.70 -3.39 23.58
N PRO A 222 -10.86 -3.66 24.22
CA PRO A 222 -11.83 -4.59 23.65
C PRO A 222 -12.38 -4.13 22.29
N LEU A 223 -12.61 -2.81 22.14
CA LEU A 223 -13.08 -2.22 20.88
C LEU A 223 -12.00 -2.23 19.81
N VAL A 224 -10.73 -2.08 20.19
CA VAL A 224 -9.59 -2.18 19.26
C VAL A 224 -9.55 -3.58 18.65
N VAL A 225 -9.59 -4.63 19.47
CA VAL A 225 -9.60 -6.03 18.99
C VAL A 225 -10.84 -6.29 18.12
N LEU A 226 -12.01 -5.79 18.55
CA LEU A 226 -13.24 -5.93 17.78
C LEU A 226 -13.13 -5.28 16.40
N CYS A 227 -12.68 -4.03 16.33
CA CYS A 227 -12.70 -3.24 15.09
C CYS A 227 -11.55 -3.57 14.15
N TRP A 228 -10.36 -3.85 14.66
CA TRP A 228 -9.17 -4.07 13.84
C TRP A 228 -8.95 -5.53 13.45
N ILE A 229 -9.55 -6.49 14.17
CA ILE A 229 -9.36 -7.92 13.93
C ILE A 229 -10.70 -8.62 13.68
N VAL A 230 -11.62 -8.58 14.63
CA VAL A 230 -12.84 -9.41 14.56
C VAL A 230 -13.74 -9.02 13.38
N ILE A 231 -14.05 -7.72 13.24
CA ILE A 231 -14.92 -7.23 12.16
C ILE A 231 -14.30 -7.49 10.78
N PRO A 232 -13.02 -7.14 10.51
CA PRO A 232 -12.45 -7.39 9.19
C PRO A 232 -12.28 -8.88 8.88
N VAL A 233 -11.94 -9.73 9.87
CA VAL A 233 -11.88 -11.19 9.65
C VAL A 233 -13.26 -11.76 9.37
N ALA A 234 -14.28 -11.36 10.11
CA ALA A 234 -15.66 -11.79 9.87
C ALA A 234 -16.15 -11.34 8.48
N ALA A 235 -15.85 -10.09 8.10
CA ALA A 235 -16.17 -9.56 6.78
C ALA A 235 -15.42 -10.29 5.67
N ALA A 236 -14.14 -10.65 5.87
CA ALA A 236 -13.36 -11.43 4.93
C ALA A 236 -13.91 -12.84 4.74
N LEU A 237 -14.28 -13.53 5.83
CA LEU A 237 -14.92 -14.85 5.77
C LEU A 237 -16.29 -14.79 5.07
N LEU A 238 -17.09 -13.77 5.38
CA LEU A 238 -18.36 -13.52 4.70
C LEU A 238 -18.15 -13.26 3.21
N SER A 239 -17.14 -12.46 2.84
CA SER A 239 -16.78 -12.21 1.44
C SER A 239 -16.45 -13.51 0.72
N LYS A 240 -15.71 -14.42 1.37
CA LYS A 240 -15.33 -15.71 0.82
C LYS A 240 -16.55 -16.59 0.59
N LEU A 241 -17.48 -16.65 1.56
CA LEU A 241 -18.73 -17.38 1.39
C LEU A 241 -19.60 -16.81 0.26
N LEU A 242 -19.76 -15.49 0.21
CA LEU A 242 -20.60 -14.83 -0.79
C LEU A 242 -20.02 -14.96 -2.20
N PHE A 243 -18.75 -14.62 -2.40
CA PHE A 243 -18.18 -14.54 -3.75
C PHE A 243 -17.70 -15.89 -4.28
N GLU A 244 -17.24 -16.80 -3.43
CA GLU A 244 -16.76 -18.12 -3.84
C GLU A 244 -17.91 -19.14 -3.92
N LYS A 245 -18.77 -19.23 -2.88
CA LYS A 245 -19.80 -20.28 -2.80
C LYS A 245 -21.13 -19.89 -3.41
N MET A 246 -21.62 -18.68 -3.11
CA MET A 246 -22.96 -18.25 -3.54
C MET A 246 -22.96 -17.69 -4.96
N LEU A 247 -22.08 -16.72 -5.23
CA LEU A 247 -22.04 -16.00 -6.50
C LEU A 247 -21.07 -16.61 -7.52
N LYS A 248 -20.14 -17.49 -7.08
CA LYS A 248 -19.13 -18.17 -7.92
C LYS A 248 -18.43 -17.21 -8.90
N LEU A 249 -18.09 -16.01 -8.43
CA LEU A 249 -17.54 -14.95 -9.28
C LEU A 249 -16.13 -15.27 -9.76
N PHE A 250 -15.37 -16.02 -8.98
CA PHE A 250 -14.01 -16.43 -9.31
C PHE A 250 -13.61 -17.71 -8.55
N ASP A 251 -12.58 -18.37 -9.04
CA ASP A 251 -11.89 -19.44 -8.31
C ASP A 251 -10.76 -18.84 -7.46
N SER A 252 -10.89 -18.97 -6.15
CA SER A 252 -9.87 -18.52 -5.18
C SER A 252 -8.51 -19.17 -5.43
N ASN A 253 -8.47 -20.42 -5.90
CA ASN A 253 -7.24 -21.15 -6.20
C ASN A 253 -6.48 -20.60 -7.42
N VAL A 254 -7.15 -19.79 -8.23
CA VAL A 254 -6.55 -19.14 -9.41
C VAL A 254 -6.22 -17.68 -9.08
N VAL A 255 -7.19 -16.95 -8.54
CA VAL A 255 -7.07 -15.49 -8.33
C VAL A 255 -6.12 -15.15 -7.18
N PHE A 256 -6.15 -15.91 -6.09
CA PHE A 256 -5.35 -15.62 -4.89
C PHE A 256 -4.07 -16.44 -4.80
N LYS A 257 -3.80 -17.30 -5.79
CA LYS A 257 -2.56 -18.07 -5.84
C LYS A 257 -1.38 -17.17 -6.16
N PHE A 258 -0.43 -17.11 -5.25
CA PHE A 258 0.79 -16.34 -5.39
C PHE A 258 1.51 -16.72 -6.69
N GLN A 259 1.90 -15.71 -7.46
CA GLN A 259 2.48 -15.87 -8.81
C GLN A 259 4.02 -15.87 -8.81
N GLY A 260 4.65 -15.90 -7.62
CA GLY A 260 6.11 -15.89 -7.43
C GLY A 260 6.66 -17.12 -6.72
#